data_AF-A0A9Y1Z709-F1
#
_entry.id   AF-A0A9Y1Z709-F1
#
_cell.length_a   1.000
_cell.length_b   1.000
_cell.length_c   1.000
_cell.angle_alpha   90.00
_cell.angle_beta   90.00
_cell.angle_gamma   90.00
#
_symmetry.space_group_name_H-M   'P 1'
#
loop_
_entity.id
_entity.type
_entity.pdbx_description
1 polymer ?
#
loop_
_entity_poly.entity_id
_entity_poly.type
_entity_poly.pdbx_seq_one_letter_code
_entity_poly.pdbx_strand_id
1 'polypeptide(L)'
;MDLTRRQLLAGAVGGGAAVGGGRAIYNVFLGYDRFTGTNLLRQDLDPLVLEYLQPSGEGATVDGYRIEADGDDVTVHDGDTRVATLDPSTDDPASAAAVDDELGLADGPLEEVIADLGALEAGDVRFVYDNYPGFFELVESGDDRPYTVAGLRGRRSAEPDLIGELTGADPRDPKAVAEGLAETFREHTNYDVPRYVAGSIEDNVLLGRYDLRRYFESPTDFESMVEGRDSGLFCYDLTRRSVEALQATPAPEQTTPVFAGFVRNARHKHVYTVVASAIRDNGELVIPVTFLDYTHSTLYDDFRLRRILGEGLDAYDDGHRATEIAWYRY
;
A
#
# COMPACT_ATOMS: atom_id res chain seq x y z
N MET A 1 29.63 18.89 -20.37
CA MET A 1 29.45 17.91 -21.48
C MET A 1 28.22 17.13 -21.12
N ASP A 2 27.12 17.37 -21.82
CA ASP A 2 25.86 16.66 -21.56
C ASP A 2 25.91 15.32 -22.28
N LEU A 3 25.98 14.24 -21.51
CA LEU A 3 25.88 12.88 -22.02
C LEU A 3 24.41 12.60 -22.32
N THR A 4 24.12 12.22 -23.57
CA THR A 4 22.75 11.85 -23.95
C THR A 4 22.37 10.50 -23.31
N ARG A 5 21.06 10.26 -23.04
CA ARG A 5 20.52 8.99 -22.49
C ARG A 5 21.10 7.75 -23.22
N ARG A 6 21.27 7.82 -24.54
CA ARG A 6 21.89 6.77 -25.36
C ARG A 6 23.37 6.54 -25.10
N GLN A 7 24.16 7.59 -24.83
CA GLN A 7 25.59 7.47 -24.57
C GLN A 7 25.88 6.91 -23.17
N LEU A 8 25.02 7.21 -22.20
CA LEU A 8 25.07 6.63 -20.85
C LEU A 8 24.79 5.11 -20.89
N LEU A 9 23.75 4.70 -21.64
CA LEU A 9 23.43 3.29 -21.86
C LEU A 9 24.54 2.54 -22.64
N ALA A 10 25.06 3.14 -23.71
CA ALA A 10 26.14 2.53 -24.49
C ALA A 10 27.46 2.39 -23.68
N GLY A 11 27.76 3.36 -22.81
CA GLY A 11 28.90 3.31 -21.90
C GLY A 11 28.74 2.26 -20.78
N ALA A 12 27.52 2.10 -20.25
CA ALA A 12 27.22 1.10 -19.22
C ALA A 12 27.28 -0.34 -19.75
N VAL A 13 26.83 -0.58 -20.98
CA VAL A 13 26.85 -1.90 -21.64
C VAL A 13 28.28 -2.32 -22.02
N GLY A 14 29.18 -1.38 -22.34
CA GLY A 14 30.51 -1.68 -22.86
C GLY A 14 31.61 -2.03 -21.85
N GLY A 15 31.47 -1.66 -20.56
CA GLY A 15 32.59 -1.76 -19.61
C GLY A 15 32.29 -2.36 -18.22
N GLY A 16 31.05 -2.31 -17.72
CA GLY A 16 30.70 -2.73 -16.35
C GLY A 16 29.63 -3.82 -16.25
N ALA A 17 29.04 -4.24 -17.37
CA ALA A 17 27.81 -5.03 -17.41
C ALA A 17 27.95 -6.50 -16.93
N ALA A 18 29.16 -7.08 -16.89
CA ALA A 18 29.30 -8.52 -16.63
C ALA A 18 29.10 -8.94 -15.17
N VAL A 19 29.48 -8.12 -14.18
CA VAL A 19 29.41 -8.49 -12.75
C VAL A 19 28.21 -7.87 -12.04
N GLY A 20 27.81 -6.65 -12.41
CA GLY A 20 26.62 -5.98 -11.86
C GLY A 20 25.31 -6.35 -12.58
N GLY A 21 25.36 -6.50 -13.90
CA GLY A 21 24.17 -6.79 -14.72
C GLY A 21 23.57 -8.18 -14.48
N GLY A 22 24.42 -9.18 -14.20
CA GLY A 22 23.95 -10.54 -13.87
C GLY A 22 23.17 -10.60 -12.56
N ARG A 23 23.61 -9.89 -11.51
CA ARG A 23 22.90 -9.82 -10.22
C ARG A 23 21.62 -8.98 -10.31
N ALA A 24 21.65 -7.91 -11.10
CA ALA A 24 20.50 -7.08 -11.40
C ALA A 24 19.40 -7.85 -12.17
N ILE A 25 19.79 -8.66 -13.16
CA ILE A 25 18.89 -9.58 -13.90
C ILE A 25 18.40 -10.71 -12.98
N TYR A 26 19.28 -11.32 -12.19
CA TYR A 26 18.94 -12.43 -11.29
C TYR A 26 17.88 -12.04 -10.24
N ASN A 27 17.99 -10.84 -9.65
CA ASN A 27 17.03 -10.33 -8.67
C ASN A 27 15.65 -10.01 -9.26
N VAL A 28 15.55 -9.78 -10.57
CA VAL A 28 14.32 -9.41 -11.28
C VAL A 28 13.50 -10.64 -11.69
N PHE A 29 14.16 -11.77 -11.95
CA PHE A 29 13.54 -12.90 -12.65
C PHE A 29 13.17 -14.09 -11.76
N LEU A 30 13.63 -14.14 -10.52
CA LEU A 30 13.28 -15.21 -9.60
C LEU A 30 12.05 -14.81 -8.78
N GLY A 31 10.94 -15.38 -9.26
CA GLY A 31 9.67 -15.72 -8.60
C GLY A 31 8.94 -14.64 -7.81
N TYR A 32 7.92 -14.10 -8.45
CA TYR A 32 6.74 -13.72 -7.71
C TYR A 32 5.55 -14.33 -8.46
N ASP A 33 4.64 -14.93 -7.71
CA ASP A 33 3.44 -15.51 -8.29
C ASP A 33 2.56 -14.36 -8.83
N ARG A 34 1.65 -14.69 -9.75
CA ARG A 34 0.78 -13.69 -10.37
C ARG A 34 -0.02 -12.96 -9.29
N PHE A 35 0.20 -11.64 -9.20
CA PHE A 35 -0.62 -10.67 -8.46
C PHE A 35 -0.54 -10.72 -6.92
N THR A 36 -0.28 -11.88 -6.31
CA THR A 36 -0.29 -12.05 -4.85
C THR A 36 1.11 -12.31 -4.29
N GLY A 37 1.48 -11.61 -3.23
CA GLY A 37 2.77 -11.76 -2.53
C GLY A 37 2.90 -13.07 -1.76
N THR A 38 2.80 -14.24 -2.41
CA THR A 38 2.65 -15.57 -1.78
C THR A 38 3.77 -15.95 -0.80
N ASN A 39 4.97 -15.36 -0.92
CA ASN A 39 6.06 -15.57 0.03
C ASN A 39 5.74 -14.93 1.40
N LEU A 40 5.09 -13.76 1.42
CA LEU A 40 4.75 -13.02 2.63
C LEU A 40 3.78 -13.80 3.52
N LEU A 41 2.83 -14.53 2.92
CA LEU A 41 1.82 -15.33 3.65
C LEU A 41 2.42 -16.46 4.51
N ARG A 42 3.71 -16.79 4.35
CA ARG A 42 4.39 -17.83 5.14
C ARG A 42 5.28 -17.27 6.24
N GLN A 43 5.36 -15.96 6.37
CA GLN A 43 6.22 -15.28 7.34
C GLN A 43 5.41 -14.91 8.58
N ASP A 44 6.09 -14.87 9.72
CA ASP A 44 5.58 -14.22 10.91
C ASP A 44 5.74 -12.71 10.75
N LEU A 45 4.65 -12.03 10.41
CA LEU A 45 4.63 -10.61 10.06
C LEU A 45 4.05 -9.72 11.16
N ASP A 46 3.40 -10.30 12.18
CA ASP A 46 2.74 -9.56 13.25
C ASP A 46 3.68 -8.55 13.93
N PRO A 47 4.95 -8.89 14.25
CA PRO A 47 5.86 -7.91 14.84
C PRO A 47 6.13 -6.71 13.93
N LEU A 48 6.19 -6.93 12.61
CA LEU A 48 6.43 -5.86 11.63
C LEU A 48 5.18 -5.01 11.40
N VAL A 49 3.99 -5.62 11.42
CA VAL A 49 2.72 -4.89 11.33
C VAL A 49 2.57 -3.98 12.54
N LEU A 50 2.74 -4.51 13.75
CA LEU A 50 2.56 -3.78 15.00
C LEU A 50 3.60 -2.66 15.21
N GLU A 51 4.82 -2.81 14.68
CA GLU A 51 5.84 -1.76 14.81
C GLU A 51 5.39 -0.41 14.21
N TYR A 52 4.58 -0.44 13.16
CA TYR A 52 4.18 0.76 12.42
C TYR A 52 2.66 0.96 12.33
N LEU A 53 1.83 0.04 12.82
CA LEU A 53 0.38 0.20 12.83
C LEU A 53 -0.03 1.10 14.01
N GLN A 54 -0.22 2.39 13.74
CA GLN A 54 -0.77 3.34 14.72
C GLN A 54 -1.70 4.32 14.00
N PRO A 55 -2.66 4.90 14.73
CA PRO A 55 -3.53 5.95 14.21
C PRO A 55 -2.71 7.13 13.72
N SER A 56 -3.00 7.60 12.51
CA SER A 56 -2.28 8.73 11.89
C SER A 56 -3.06 9.36 10.73
N GLY A 57 -4.38 9.21 10.75
CA GLY A 57 -5.24 9.52 9.63
C GLY A 57 -5.94 10.86 9.70
N GLU A 58 -6.44 11.30 8.55
CA GLU A 58 -7.45 12.36 8.46
C GLU A 58 -8.80 11.92 9.07
N GLY A 59 -8.91 10.63 9.42
CA GLY A 59 -10.08 9.98 9.97
C GLY A 59 -11.29 10.08 9.05
N ALA A 60 -12.46 10.36 9.61
CA ALA A 60 -13.74 10.37 8.90
C ALA A 60 -14.52 11.65 9.16
N THR A 61 -15.32 12.07 8.19
CA THR A 61 -16.36 13.09 8.39
C THR A 61 -17.72 12.40 8.50
N VAL A 62 -18.41 12.62 9.62
CA VAL A 62 -19.72 12.04 9.93
C VAL A 62 -20.64 13.17 10.36
N ASP A 63 -21.75 13.36 9.65
CA ASP A 63 -22.76 14.40 9.94
C ASP A 63 -22.20 15.82 10.15
N GLY A 64 -21.10 16.15 9.46
CA GLY A 64 -20.43 17.44 9.54
C GLY A 64 -19.32 17.53 10.60
N TYR A 65 -19.20 16.54 11.48
CA TYR A 65 -18.09 16.41 12.42
C TYR A 65 -16.93 15.66 11.79
N ARG A 66 -15.71 16.14 12.02
CA ARG A 66 -14.48 15.45 11.64
C ARG A 66 -13.93 14.70 12.85
N ILE A 67 -13.81 13.39 12.75
CA ILE A 67 -13.24 12.49 13.74
C ILE A 67 -11.83 12.15 13.27
N GLU A 68 -10.81 12.43 14.07
CA GLU A 68 -9.41 12.16 13.76
C GLU A 68 -8.79 11.32 14.87
N ALA A 69 -8.05 10.27 14.50
CA ALA A 69 -7.26 9.47 15.43
C ALA A 69 -5.77 9.70 15.14
N ASP A 70 -5.06 10.28 16.11
CA ASP A 70 -3.64 10.63 16.00
C ASP A 70 -2.89 10.19 17.26
N GLY A 71 -2.07 9.14 17.12
CA GLY A 71 -1.37 8.54 18.24
C GLY A 71 -2.35 8.01 19.29
N ASP A 72 -2.37 8.67 20.45
CA ASP A 72 -3.10 8.26 21.65
C ASP A 72 -4.44 9.00 21.82
N ASP A 73 -4.80 9.91 20.91
CA ASP A 73 -6.02 10.72 21.01
C ASP A 73 -6.97 10.47 19.82
N VAL A 74 -8.26 10.33 20.12
CA VAL A 74 -9.37 10.45 19.17
C VAL A 74 -10.04 11.80 19.41
N THR A 75 -9.95 12.70 18.42
CA THR A 75 -10.49 14.06 18.51
C THR A 75 -11.66 14.26 17.58
N VAL A 76 -12.65 15.04 18.04
CA VAL A 76 -13.82 15.40 17.24
C VAL A 76 -13.86 16.91 17.03
N HIS A 77 -14.05 17.33 15.79
CA HIS A 77 -14.08 18.74 15.40
C HIS A 77 -15.39 19.09 14.71
N ASP A 78 -15.98 20.23 15.10
CA ASP A 78 -17.02 20.94 14.36
C ASP A 78 -16.35 22.15 13.66
N GLY A 79 -16.12 22.02 12.36
CA GLY A 79 -15.25 22.93 11.61
C GLY A 79 -13.84 22.98 12.21
N ASP A 80 -13.40 24.17 12.63
CA ASP A 80 -12.09 24.39 13.26
C ASP A 80 -12.12 24.23 14.80
N THR A 81 -13.29 23.92 15.38
CA THR A 81 -13.45 23.82 16.84
C THR A 81 -13.42 22.37 17.28
N ARG A 82 -12.44 22.02 18.12
CA ARG A 82 -12.42 20.72 18.81
C ARG A 82 -13.53 20.69 19.87
N VAL A 83 -14.47 19.75 19.74
CA VAL A 83 -15.63 19.60 20.63
C VAL A 83 -15.51 18.41 21.58
N ALA A 84 -14.73 17.38 21.23
CA ALA A 84 -14.43 16.25 22.10
C ALA A 84 -13.00 15.74 21.91
N THR A 85 -12.49 15.04 22.93
CA THR A 85 -11.22 14.30 22.90
C THR A 85 -11.38 13.09 23.79
N LEU A 86 -11.03 11.93 23.26
CA LEU A 86 -11.09 10.63 23.92
C LEU A 86 -9.72 9.96 23.78
N ASP A 87 -9.34 9.17 24.76
CA ASP A 87 -8.08 8.43 24.83
C ASP A 87 -8.39 6.92 24.80
N PRO A 88 -8.06 6.19 23.71
CA PRO A 88 -8.34 4.75 23.61
C PRO A 88 -7.75 3.89 24.74
N SER A 89 -6.72 4.39 25.44
CA SER A 89 -6.06 3.68 26.54
C SER A 89 -6.78 3.80 27.88
N THR A 90 -7.62 4.85 28.05
CA THR A 90 -8.27 5.16 29.32
C THR A 90 -9.79 5.31 29.25
N ASP A 91 -10.33 5.74 28.11
CA ASP A 91 -11.76 5.83 27.88
C ASP A 91 -12.34 4.48 27.44
N ASP A 92 -13.57 4.21 27.88
CA ASP A 92 -14.27 2.98 27.53
C ASP A 92 -15.29 3.22 26.40
N PRO A 93 -15.69 2.16 25.66
CA PRO A 93 -16.64 2.29 24.54
C PRO A 93 -18.00 2.89 24.94
N ALA A 94 -18.48 2.66 26.17
CA ALA A 94 -19.77 3.22 26.61
C ALA A 94 -19.69 4.72 26.86
N SER A 95 -18.54 5.21 27.33
CA SER A 95 -18.26 6.64 27.45
C SER A 95 -18.19 7.31 26.08
N ALA A 96 -17.58 6.65 25.09
CA ALA A 96 -17.55 7.12 23.71
C ALA A 96 -18.94 7.14 23.05
N ALA A 97 -19.76 6.09 23.27
CA ALA A 97 -21.14 6.03 22.80
C ALA A 97 -22.01 7.18 23.37
N ALA A 98 -21.76 7.60 24.61
CA ALA A 98 -22.46 8.77 25.18
C ALA A 98 -22.08 10.08 24.45
N VAL A 99 -20.86 10.20 23.94
CA VAL A 99 -20.43 11.34 23.11
C VAL A 99 -21.06 11.26 21.72
N ASP A 100 -21.15 10.06 21.12
CA ASP A 100 -21.90 9.85 19.87
C ASP A 100 -23.35 10.32 20.02
N ASP A 101 -24.03 9.91 21.09
CA ASP A 101 -25.40 10.34 21.42
C ASP A 101 -25.52 11.86 21.62
N GLU A 102 -24.56 12.49 22.31
CA GLU A 102 -24.54 13.94 22.54
C GLU A 102 -24.40 14.74 21.24
N LEU A 103 -23.54 14.27 20.34
CA LEU A 103 -23.26 14.91 19.05
C LEU A 103 -24.27 14.52 17.96
N GLY A 104 -25.10 13.50 18.20
CA GLY A 104 -26.07 12.97 17.25
C GLY A 104 -25.43 12.17 16.12
N LEU A 105 -24.27 11.54 16.38
CA LEU A 105 -23.55 10.71 15.42
C LEU A 105 -24.22 9.34 15.33
N ALA A 106 -24.89 9.08 14.22
CA ALA A 106 -25.49 7.77 13.97
C ALA A 106 -24.39 6.70 13.81
N ASP A 107 -24.74 5.44 14.09
CA ASP A 107 -23.89 4.25 13.89
C ASP A 107 -22.68 4.11 14.83
N GLY A 108 -22.51 5.01 15.82
CA GLY A 108 -21.54 4.88 16.90
C GLY A 108 -20.07 4.94 16.48
N PRO A 109 -19.64 5.94 15.69
CA PRO A 109 -18.27 6.01 15.18
C PRO A 109 -17.22 6.17 16.28
N LEU A 110 -17.52 6.88 17.37
CA LEU A 110 -16.58 7.02 18.48
C LEU A 110 -16.54 5.76 19.34
N GLU A 111 -17.70 5.13 19.59
CA GLU A 111 -17.77 3.81 20.24
C GLU A 111 -16.89 2.78 19.51
N GLU A 112 -17.01 2.70 18.18
CA GLU A 112 -16.21 1.80 17.35
C GLU A 112 -14.70 2.07 17.48
N VAL A 113 -14.28 3.31 17.22
CA VAL A 113 -12.86 3.68 17.19
C VAL A 113 -12.23 3.46 18.56
N ILE A 114 -12.90 3.84 19.66
CA ILE A 114 -12.36 3.63 21.01
C ILE A 114 -12.27 2.14 21.35
N ALA A 115 -13.29 1.34 21.02
CA ALA A 115 -13.26 -0.09 21.28
C ALA A 115 -12.14 -0.82 20.52
N ASP A 116 -11.90 -0.44 19.27
CA ASP A 116 -10.93 -1.14 18.41
C ASP A 116 -9.50 -0.63 18.62
N LEU A 117 -9.29 0.68 18.78
CA LEU A 117 -7.96 1.21 19.07
C LEU A 117 -7.47 0.79 20.46
N GLY A 118 -8.37 0.73 21.46
CA GLY A 118 -8.03 0.19 22.77
C GLY A 118 -7.66 -1.31 22.73
N ALA A 119 -8.37 -2.10 21.92
CA ALA A 119 -8.01 -3.51 21.70
C ALA A 119 -6.65 -3.66 20.98
N LEU A 120 -6.39 -2.80 19.98
CA LEU A 120 -5.11 -2.78 19.27
C LEU A 120 -3.96 -2.43 20.21
N GLU A 121 -4.11 -1.43 21.06
CA GLU A 121 -3.09 -1.02 22.05
C GLU A 121 -2.85 -2.09 23.11
N ALA A 122 -3.91 -2.76 23.58
CA ALA A 122 -3.81 -3.88 24.51
C ALA A 122 -3.14 -5.12 23.91
N GLY A 123 -3.00 -5.18 22.57
CA GLY A 123 -2.56 -6.36 21.85
C GLY A 123 -3.64 -7.45 21.73
N ASP A 124 -4.89 -7.09 22.01
CA ASP A 124 -6.08 -7.94 21.87
C ASP A 124 -6.58 -7.92 20.42
N VAL A 125 -5.67 -8.23 19.49
CA VAL A 125 -5.89 -8.20 18.03
C VAL A 125 -5.38 -9.48 17.39
N ARG A 126 -6.13 -9.98 16.41
CA ARG A 126 -5.71 -11.13 15.59
C ARG A 126 -5.45 -10.70 14.15
N PHE A 127 -4.23 -10.90 13.69
CA PHE A 127 -3.89 -10.73 12.27
C PHE A 127 -4.21 -12.01 11.48
N VAL A 128 -4.84 -11.86 10.32
CA VAL A 128 -5.10 -13.00 9.42
C VAL A 128 -4.57 -12.66 8.03
N TYR A 129 -3.52 -13.36 7.63
CA TYR A 129 -2.92 -13.19 6.30
C TYR A 129 -3.52 -14.18 5.33
N ASP A 130 -4.08 -13.68 4.23
CA ASP A 130 -4.60 -14.53 3.16
C ASP A 130 -4.27 -13.98 1.78
N ASN A 131 -4.45 -14.84 0.78
CA ASN A 131 -4.43 -14.45 -0.62
C ASN A 131 -5.56 -13.46 -0.93
N TYR A 132 -5.45 -12.79 -2.08
CA TYR A 132 -6.36 -11.73 -2.48
C TYR A 132 -7.86 -12.14 -2.42
N PRO A 133 -8.30 -13.27 -3.00
CA PRO A 133 -9.69 -13.72 -2.83
C PRO A 133 -10.11 -13.99 -1.38
N GLY A 134 -9.28 -14.71 -0.62
CA GLY A 134 -9.60 -15.07 0.77
C GLY A 134 -9.69 -13.87 1.70
N PHE A 135 -8.89 -12.83 1.45
CA PHE A 135 -8.98 -11.56 2.17
C PHE A 135 -10.35 -10.91 2.02
N PHE A 136 -10.84 -10.72 0.78
CA PHE A 136 -12.15 -10.09 0.56
C PHE A 136 -13.29 -10.97 1.09
N GLU A 137 -13.21 -12.29 0.93
CA GLU A 137 -14.19 -13.21 1.51
C GLU A 137 -14.25 -13.09 3.05
N LEU A 138 -13.10 -12.98 3.71
CA LEU A 138 -13.03 -12.82 5.15
C LEU A 138 -13.64 -11.48 5.60
N VAL A 139 -13.28 -10.38 4.94
CA VAL A 139 -13.81 -9.05 5.29
C VAL A 139 -15.32 -8.99 5.06
N GLU A 140 -15.82 -9.50 3.93
CA GLU A 140 -17.25 -9.55 3.60
C GLU A 140 -18.08 -10.41 4.57
N SER A 141 -17.42 -11.33 5.31
CA SER A 141 -18.08 -12.22 6.27
C SER A 141 -18.10 -11.69 7.71
N GLY A 142 -17.30 -10.68 8.04
CA GLY A 142 -17.20 -10.09 9.37
C GLY A 142 -18.06 -8.84 9.55
N ASP A 143 -18.10 -8.32 10.78
CA ASP A 143 -18.68 -7.00 11.06
C ASP A 143 -17.63 -5.94 10.73
N ASP A 144 -17.85 -5.16 9.68
CA ASP A 144 -16.91 -4.14 9.21
C ASP A 144 -16.71 -3.01 10.23
N ARG A 145 -15.50 -2.45 10.25
CA ARG A 145 -15.10 -1.35 11.14
C ARG A 145 -14.63 -0.14 10.34
N PRO A 146 -15.53 0.53 9.60
CA PRO A 146 -15.17 1.58 8.67
C PRO A 146 -14.50 2.79 9.36
N TYR A 147 -14.89 3.13 10.57
CA TYR A 147 -14.33 4.28 11.30
C TYR A 147 -12.96 3.95 11.89
N THR A 148 -12.78 2.72 12.40
CA THR A 148 -11.45 2.20 12.76
C THR A 148 -10.52 2.17 11.56
N VAL A 149 -10.99 1.67 10.41
CA VAL A 149 -10.22 1.71 9.15
C VAL A 149 -9.86 3.16 8.81
N ALA A 150 -10.79 4.11 8.91
CA ALA A 150 -10.51 5.52 8.64
C ALA A 150 -9.40 6.08 9.55
N GLY A 151 -9.39 5.74 10.84
CA GLY A 151 -8.36 6.15 11.79
C GLY A 151 -6.97 5.56 11.51
N LEU A 152 -6.92 4.36 10.90
CA LEU A 152 -5.68 3.65 10.54
C LEU A 152 -5.11 4.04 9.16
N ARG A 153 -5.86 4.78 8.33
CA ARG A 153 -5.38 5.27 7.03
C ARG A 153 -4.44 6.46 7.19
N GLY A 154 -3.62 6.69 6.18
CA GLY A 154 -3.00 8.01 5.97
C GLY A 154 -3.90 8.98 5.21
N ARG A 155 -3.33 10.15 4.87
CA ARG A 155 -4.01 11.16 4.05
C ARG A 155 -4.42 10.61 2.68
N ARG A 156 -5.59 11.03 2.24
CA ARG A 156 -6.12 10.70 0.91
C ARG A 156 -5.60 11.74 -0.09
N SER A 157 -4.94 11.29 -1.14
CA SER A 157 -4.34 12.20 -2.14
C SER A 157 -4.82 11.98 -3.57
N ALA A 158 -5.59 10.92 -3.83
CA ALA A 158 -6.14 10.64 -5.15
C ALA A 158 -7.60 11.09 -5.24
N GLU A 159 -7.97 11.71 -6.36
CA GLU A 159 -9.36 12.07 -6.66
C GLU A 159 -10.17 10.82 -7.06
N PRO A 160 -11.28 10.48 -6.38
CA PRO A 160 -12.06 9.29 -6.68
C PRO A 160 -12.52 9.17 -8.13
N ASP A 161 -12.94 10.29 -8.74
CA ASP A 161 -13.42 10.32 -10.13
C ASP A 161 -12.30 9.93 -11.12
N LEU A 162 -11.08 10.41 -10.88
CA LEU A 162 -9.90 10.05 -11.68
C LEU A 162 -9.56 8.57 -11.54
N ILE A 163 -9.66 8.01 -10.33
CA ILE A 163 -9.44 6.58 -10.10
C ILE A 163 -10.51 5.75 -10.84
N GLY A 164 -11.77 6.18 -10.80
CA GLY A 164 -12.85 5.51 -11.53
C GLY A 164 -12.64 5.53 -13.04
N GLU A 165 -12.21 6.65 -13.61
CA GLU A 165 -11.86 6.77 -15.03
C GLU A 165 -10.70 5.84 -15.41
N LEU A 166 -9.64 5.82 -14.60
CA LEU A 166 -8.42 5.05 -14.88
C LEU A 166 -8.62 3.54 -14.78
N THR A 167 -9.36 3.10 -13.78
CA THR A 167 -9.53 1.67 -13.46
C THR A 167 -10.77 1.07 -14.11
N GLY A 168 -11.70 1.89 -14.60
CA GLY A 168 -13.02 1.44 -15.07
C GLY A 168 -13.91 0.87 -13.97
N ALA A 169 -13.55 1.07 -12.69
CA ALA A 169 -14.24 0.56 -11.52
C ALA A 169 -14.91 1.69 -10.72
N ASP A 170 -15.89 1.34 -9.87
CA ASP A 170 -16.40 2.27 -8.86
C ASP A 170 -15.30 2.48 -7.80
N PRO A 171 -14.85 3.71 -7.51
CA PRO A 171 -13.81 3.97 -6.50
C PRO A 171 -14.25 3.60 -5.07
N ARG A 172 -15.54 3.27 -4.86
CA ARG A 172 -16.07 2.73 -3.60
C ARG A 172 -15.92 1.20 -3.49
N ASP A 173 -15.43 0.53 -4.53
CA ASP A 173 -15.17 -0.91 -4.56
C ASP A 173 -13.64 -1.17 -4.63
N PRO A 174 -12.96 -1.29 -3.48
CA PRO A 174 -11.51 -1.50 -3.46
C PRO A 174 -11.06 -2.78 -4.15
N LYS A 175 -11.91 -3.80 -4.21
CA LYS A 175 -11.63 -5.05 -4.92
C LYS A 175 -11.54 -4.77 -6.42
N ALA A 176 -12.57 -4.16 -6.98
CA ALA A 176 -12.60 -3.78 -8.40
C ALA A 176 -11.49 -2.77 -8.75
N VAL A 177 -11.20 -1.81 -7.86
CA VAL A 177 -10.08 -0.86 -8.04
C VAL A 177 -8.74 -1.59 -8.10
N ALA A 178 -8.47 -2.56 -7.21
CA ALA A 178 -7.23 -3.33 -7.22
C ALA A 178 -7.04 -4.11 -8.54
N GLU A 179 -8.11 -4.72 -9.05
CA GLU A 179 -8.11 -5.43 -10.33
C GLU A 179 -7.88 -4.46 -11.50
N GLY A 180 -8.61 -3.35 -11.53
CA GLY A 180 -8.50 -2.32 -12.56
C GLY A 180 -7.10 -1.71 -12.62
N LEU A 181 -6.47 -1.43 -11.47
CA LEU A 181 -5.07 -0.94 -11.41
C LEU A 181 -4.09 -1.90 -12.10
N ALA A 182 -4.31 -3.22 -11.99
CA ALA A 182 -3.45 -4.19 -12.65
C ALA A 182 -3.50 -4.08 -14.19
N GLU A 183 -4.66 -3.73 -14.72
CA GLU A 183 -4.88 -3.46 -16.15
C GLU A 183 -4.36 -2.09 -16.53
N THR A 184 -4.69 -1.04 -15.76
CA THR A 184 -4.21 0.33 -15.96
C THR A 184 -2.69 0.40 -16.02
N PHE A 185 -1.99 -0.19 -15.05
CA PHE A 185 -0.52 -0.19 -15.06
C PHE A 185 0.04 -0.97 -16.25
N ARG A 186 -0.61 -2.05 -16.68
CA ARG A 186 -0.17 -2.81 -17.85
C ARG A 186 -0.34 -2.02 -19.14
N GLU A 187 -1.43 -1.25 -19.27
CA GLU A 187 -1.75 -0.51 -20.50
C GLU A 187 -1.02 0.83 -20.59
N HIS A 188 -0.94 1.56 -19.49
CA HIS A 188 -0.50 2.96 -19.46
C HIS A 188 0.90 3.16 -18.91
N THR A 189 1.59 2.11 -18.47
CA THR A 189 2.93 2.23 -17.87
C THR A 189 3.86 1.11 -18.33
N ASN A 190 5.14 1.27 -18.05
CA ASN A 190 6.16 0.26 -18.27
C ASN A 190 7.10 0.21 -17.06
N TYR A 191 7.77 -0.93 -16.85
CA TYR A 191 8.75 -1.00 -15.78
C TYR A 191 9.98 -0.16 -16.17
N ASP A 192 10.43 0.73 -15.29
CA ASP A 192 11.55 1.63 -15.58
C ASP A 192 12.90 0.94 -15.42
N VAL A 193 13.21 0.06 -16.37
CA VAL A 193 14.48 -0.65 -16.46
C VAL A 193 15.68 0.31 -16.48
N PRO A 194 15.66 1.45 -17.20
CA PRO A 194 16.77 2.41 -17.15
C PRO A 194 17.07 2.93 -15.74
N ARG A 195 16.06 3.40 -14.99
CA ARG A 195 16.26 3.85 -13.61
C ARG A 195 16.69 2.70 -12.69
N TYR A 196 16.27 1.45 -12.96
CA TYR A 196 16.72 0.26 -12.22
C TYR A 196 18.20 -0.04 -12.41
N VAL A 197 18.66 -0.03 -13.65
CA VAL A 197 20.08 -0.22 -13.97
C VAL A 197 20.92 0.92 -13.39
N ALA A 198 20.45 2.17 -13.52
CA ALA A 198 21.11 3.33 -12.93
C ALA A 198 21.29 3.17 -11.42
N GLY A 199 20.22 2.77 -10.73
CA GLY A 199 20.25 2.50 -9.29
C GLY A 199 21.17 1.36 -8.88
N SER A 200 21.20 0.29 -9.67
CA SER A 200 22.11 -0.84 -9.43
C SER A 200 23.58 -0.42 -9.54
N ILE A 201 23.92 0.43 -10.50
CA ILE A 201 25.28 0.99 -10.67
C ILE A 201 25.61 1.93 -9.52
N GLU A 202 24.69 2.85 -9.20
CA GLU A 202 24.82 3.79 -8.09
C GLU A 202 25.16 3.08 -6.77
N ASP A 203 24.42 2.02 -6.43
CA ASP A 203 24.55 1.37 -5.14
C ASP A 203 25.76 0.42 -5.07
N ASN A 204 26.03 -0.33 -6.14
CA ASN A 204 27.05 -1.41 -6.10
C ASN A 204 28.42 -0.98 -6.65
N VAL A 205 28.46 -0.02 -7.57
CA VAL A 205 29.70 0.44 -8.21
C VAL A 205 30.12 1.78 -7.65
N LEU A 206 29.19 2.72 -7.52
CA LEU A 206 29.46 4.06 -7.04
C LEU A 206 29.30 4.22 -5.52
N LEU A 207 28.78 3.19 -4.84
CA LEU A 207 28.57 3.15 -3.39
C LEU A 207 27.77 4.38 -2.89
N GLY A 208 26.72 4.75 -3.63
CA GLY A 208 25.83 5.86 -3.31
C GLY A 208 26.43 7.27 -3.47
N ARG A 209 27.61 7.40 -4.09
CA ARG A 209 28.28 8.72 -4.24
C ARG A 209 27.61 9.65 -5.25
N TYR A 210 26.79 9.12 -6.15
CA TYR A 210 26.14 9.88 -7.20
C TYR A 210 24.72 9.37 -7.38
N ASP A 211 23.76 10.28 -7.36
CA ASP A 211 22.38 10.01 -7.74
C ASP A 211 22.29 9.92 -9.27
N LEU A 212 22.34 8.70 -9.79
CA LEU A 212 22.17 8.41 -11.21
C LEU A 212 20.68 8.29 -11.58
N ARG A 213 19.83 7.91 -10.63
CA ARG A 213 18.41 7.67 -10.85
C ARG A 213 17.68 8.92 -11.32
N ARG A 214 18.02 10.10 -10.77
CA ARG A 214 17.42 11.40 -11.13
C ARG A 214 17.41 11.74 -12.63
N TYR A 215 18.31 11.15 -13.43
CA TYR A 215 18.38 11.42 -14.88
C TYR A 215 17.38 10.60 -15.70
N PHE A 216 16.77 9.61 -15.06
CA PHE A 216 15.81 8.68 -15.65
C PHE A 216 14.41 8.86 -15.04
N GLU A 217 14.28 9.71 -14.02
CA GLU A 217 12.98 10.05 -13.45
C GLU A 217 12.03 10.63 -14.50
N SER A 218 10.79 10.21 -14.38
CA SER A 218 9.67 10.68 -15.15
C SER A 218 8.47 10.89 -14.23
N PRO A 219 7.44 11.63 -14.66
CA PRO A 219 6.23 11.82 -13.86
C PRO A 219 5.55 10.48 -13.56
N THR A 220 5.09 10.31 -12.31
CA THR A 220 4.49 9.05 -11.83
C THR A 220 3.08 9.24 -11.26
N ASP A 221 2.52 10.46 -11.30
CA ASP A 221 1.15 10.78 -10.91
C ASP A 221 0.10 10.22 -11.90
N PHE A 222 -1.13 10.10 -11.44
CA PHE A 222 -2.23 9.49 -12.21
C PHE A 222 -2.54 10.26 -13.48
N GLU A 223 -2.55 11.59 -13.41
CA GLU A 223 -2.78 12.49 -14.53
C GLU A 223 -1.72 12.29 -15.62
N SER A 224 -0.45 12.15 -15.23
CA SER A 224 0.64 11.85 -16.15
C SER A 224 0.50 10.48 -16.82
N MET A 225 -0.07 9.47 -16.13
CA MET A 225 -0.36 8.16 -16.72
C MET A 225 -1.47 8.27 -17.79
N VAL A 226 -2.56 9.00 -17.49
CA VAL A 226 -3.65 9.25 -18.45
C VAL A 226 -3.12 9.97 -19.70
N GLU A 227 -2.30 11.00 -19.50
CA GLU A 227 -1.77 11.82 -20.59
C GLU A 227 -0.66 11.12 -21.41
N GLY A 228 -0.26 9.90 -21.02
CA GLY A 228 0.80 9.14 -21.68
C GLY A 228 2.18 9.78 -21.54
N ARG A 229 2.42 10.55 -20.47
CA ARG A 229 3.70 11.23 -20.20
C ARG A 229 4.69 10.25 -19.56
N ASP A 230 5.45 9.52 -20.41
CA ASP A 230 6.58 8.63 -20.11
C ASP A 230 6.57 8.04 -18.68
N SER A 231 5.57 7.24 -18.33
CA SER A 231 5.21 6.78 -16.98
C SER A 231 6.05 5.59 -16.49
N GLY A 232 7.36 5.57 -16.75
CA GLY A 232 8.24 4.52 -16.24
C GLY A 232 8.12 4.36 -14.71
N LEU A 233 7.48 3.29 -14.25
CA LEU A 233 7.25 3.05 -12.83
C LEU A 233 8.25 2.07 -12.25
N PHE A 234 8.62 2.30 -10.99
CA PHE A 234 9.29 1.33 -10.13
C PHE A 234 8.27 0.66 -9.21
N CYS A 235 8.70 -0.43 -8.56
CA CYS A 235 7.92 -1.06 -7.49
C CYS A 235 7.47 -0.07 -6.40
N TYR A 236 8.28 0.93 -6.05
CA TYR A 236 7.89 2.01 -5.13
C TYR A 236 6.77 2.89 -5.69
N ASP A 237 6.84 3.28 -6.96
CA ASP A 237 5.81 4.12 -7.58
C ASP A 237 4.50 3.35 -7.74
N LEU A 238 4.58 2.10 -8.20
CA LEU A 238 3.43 1.19 -8.30
C LEU A 238 2.75 1.01 -6.95
N THR A 239 3.53 0.76 -5.90
CA THR A 239 3.02 0.61 -4.54
C THR A 239 2.35 1.91 -4.08
N ARG A 240 3.04 3.04 -4.19
CA ARG A 240 2.50 4.35 -3.80
C ARG A 240 1.17 4.65 -4.49
N ARG A 241 1.12 4.51 -5.81
CA ARG A 241 -0.08 4.78 -6.61
C ARG A 241 -1.20 3.84 -6.23
N SER A 242 -0.93 2.55 -6.04
CA SER A 242 -1.98 1.64 -5.57
C SER A 242 -2.53 2.00 -4.20
N VAL A 243 -1.69 2.44 -3.25
CA VAL A 243 -2.13 2.89 -1.92
C VAL A 243 -3.00 4.14 -2.00
N GLU A 244 -2.62 5.11 -2.85
CA GLU A 244 -3.39 6.33 -3.06
C GLU A 244 -4.76 6.01 -3.70
N ALA A 245 -4.80 5.12 -4.69
CA ALA A 245 -6.03 4.71 -5.37
C ALA A 245 -6.99 3.93 -4.44
N LEU A 246 -6.49 2.94 -3.69
CA LEU A 246 -7.30 2.10 -2.80
C LEU A 246 -7.93 2.89 -1.64
N GLN A 247 -7.37 4.06 -1.33
CA GLN A 247 -7.83 4.92 -0.24
C GLN A 247 -8.47 6.23 -0.75
N ALA A 248 -8.73 6.37 -2.05
CA ALA A 248 -9.27 7.60 -2.64
C ALA A 248 -10.63 8.00 -2.01
N THR A 249 -11.50 7.02 -1.82
CA THR A 249 -12.82 7.17 -1.20
C THR A 249 -12.72 7.05 0.34
N PRO A 250 -13.45 7.85 1.13
CA PRO A 250 -13.59 7.66 2.59
C PRO A 250 -13.91 6.21 2.98
N ALA A 251 -13.36 5.72 4.08
CA ALA A 251 -13.58 4.34 4.51
C ALA A 251 -15.07 4.00 4.73
N PRO A 252 -15.89 4.87 5.38
CA PRO A 252 -17.33 4.60 5.54
C PRO A 252 -18.13 4.60 4.23
N GLU A 253 -17.56 5.09 3.13
CA GLU A 253 -18.21 5.10 1.82
C GLU A 253 -17.78 3.92 0.93
N GLN A 254 -16.84 3.09 1.40
CA GLN A 254 -16.41 1.89 0.67
C GLN A 254 -17.29 0.69 0.98
N THR A 255 -17.49 -0.16 -0.03
CA THR A 255 -18.16 -1.46 0.10
C THR A 255 -17.39 -2.45 0.96
N THR A 256 -16.06 -2.32 0.99
CA THR A 256 -15.15 -3.08 1.85
C THR A 256 -14.09 -2.11 2.34
N PRO A 257 -14.22 -1.52 3.53
CA PRO A 257 -13.28 -0.52 4.02
C PRO A 257 -11.87 -1.10 4.13
N VAL A 258 -10.91 -0.55 3.39
CA VAL A 258 -9.49 -0.99 3.44
C VAL A 258 -8.53 0.11 3.84
N PHE A 259 -7.41 -0.20 4.47
CA PHE A 259 -6.26 0.70 4.57
C PHE A 259 -5.05 0.04 3.93
N ALA A 260 -4.14 0.85 3.40
CA ALA A 260 -3.05 0.34 2.59
C ALA A 260 -1.70 0.97 2.95
N GLY A 261 -0.65 0.20 2.71
CA GLY A 261 0.72 0.54 3.05
C GLY A 261 1.69 -0.09 2.07
N PHE A 262 2.96 -0.13 2.48
CA PHE A 262 3.98 -0.86 1.75
C PHE A 262 4.67 -1.91 2.61
N VAL A 263 5.08 -3.01 1.97
CA VAL A 263 6.00 -3.99 2.53
C VAL A 263 7.31 -3.91 1.78
N ARG A 264 8.42 -3.75 2.50
CA ARG A 264 9.74 -3.69 1.88
C ARG A 264 10.51 -4.98 2.09
N ASN A 265 11.16 -5.42 1.03
CA ASN A 265 12.26 -6.39 1.08
C ASN A 265 13.57 -5.65 0.80
N ALA A 266 14.28 -5.26 1.86
CA ALA A 266 15.49 -4.44 1.74
C ALA A 266 16.61 -5.11 0.92
N ARG A 267 16.71 -6.45 0.96
CA ARG A 267 17.74 -7.21 0.25
C ARG A 267 17.58 -7.10 -1.28
N HIS A 268 16.34 -7.20 -1.76
CA HIS A 268 16.03 -7.15 -3.19
C HIS A 268 15.62 -5.75 -3.66
N LYS A 269 15.48 -4.80 -2.72
CA LYS A 269 15.00 -3.43 -2.98
C LYS A 269 13.64 -3.45 -3.68
N HIS A 270 12.83 -4.42 -3.29
CA HIS A 270 11.49 -4.62 -3.82
C HIS A 270 10.45 -4.20 -2.78
N VAL A 271 9.32 -3.74 -3.27
CA VAL A 271 8.21 -3.25 -2.45
C VAL A 271 6.90 -3.78 -2.98
N TYR A 272 6.04 -4.16 -2.06
CA TYR A 272 4.66 -4.62 -2.30
C TYR A 272 3.68 -3.65 -1.68
N THR A 273 2.48 -3.63 -2.21
CA THR A 273 1.34 -3.03 -1.52
C THR A 273 0.84 -4.01 -0.47
N VAL A 274 0.75 -3.58 0.78
CA VAL A 274 -0.07 -4.28 1.78
C VAL A 274 -1.44 -3.64 1.80
N VAL A 275 -2.47 -4.47 1.84
CA VAL A 275 -3.86 -4.05 1.99
C VAL A 275 -4.43 -4.77 3.20
N ALA A 276 -5.06 -4.03 4.09
CA ALA A 276 -5.66 -4.56 5.30
C ALA A 276 -7.04 -3.96 5.52
N SER A 277 -7.82 -4.57 6.41
CA SER A 277 -9.11 -4.06 6.87
C SER A 277 -9.22 -4.28 8.38
N ALA A 278 -10.25 -3.73 9.00
CA ALA A 278 -10.60 -4.03 10.37
C ALA A 278 -12.03 -4.57 10.40
N ILE A 279 -12.21 -5.73 11.02
CA ILE A 279 -13.51 -6.35 11.25
C ILE A 279 -13.58 -6.81 12.71
N ARG A 280 -14.80 -7.05 13.19
CA ARG A 280 -15.00 -7.95 14.33
C ARG A 280 -15.56 -9.27 13.89
N ASP A 281 -14.99 -10.33 14.46
CA ASP A 281 -15.42 -11.71 14.28
C ASP A 281 -15.69 -12.28 15.68
N ASN A 282 -16.96 -12.56 15.98
CA ASN A 282 -17.39 -13.00 17.31
C ASN A 282 -16.95 -12.07 18.46
N GLY A 283 -16.88 -10.76 18.19
CA GLY A 283 -16.48 -9.72 19.15
C GLY A 283 -14.97 -9.51 19.31
N GLU A 284 -14.12 -10.32 18.69
CA GLU A 284 -12.67 -10.13 18.64
C GLU A 284 -12.29 -9.18 17.49
N LEU A 285 -11.35 -8.26 17.72
CA LEU A 285 -10.79 -7.43 16.65
C LEU A 285 -9.88 -8.29 15.76
N VAL A 286 -10.22 -8.34 14.48
CA VAL A 286 -9.43 -9.06 13.47
C VAL A 286 -8.98 -8.06 12.42
N ILE A 287 -7.70 -8.14 12.05
CA ILE A 287 -7.10 -7.38 10.96
C ILE A 287 -6.76 -8.37 9.84
N PRO A 288 -7.66 -8.59 8.87
CA PRO A 288 -7.33 -9.28 7.63
C PRO A 288 -6.24 -8.50 6.88
N VAL A 289 -5.28 -9.21 6.28
CA VAL A 289 -4.17 -8.63 5.53
C VAL A 289 -3.91 -9.43 4.26
N THR A 290 -3.70 -8.72 3.15
CA THR A 290 -3.23 -9.30 1.89
C THR A 290 -2.16 -8.42 1.25
N PHE A 291 -1.52 -8.95 0.20
CA PHE A 291 -0.37 -8.32 -0.46
C PHE A 291 -0.54 -8.33 -1.98
N LEU A 292 -0.38 -7.17 -2.60
CA LEU A 292 -0.47 -6.97 -4.04
C LEU A 292 0.90 -6.64 -4.62
N ASP A 293 1.26 -7.31 -5.73
CA ASP A 293 2.46 -6.98 -6.50
C ASP A 293 2.09 -6.62 -7.95
N TYR A 294 2.14 -5.33 -8.25
CA TYR A 294 1.91 -4.80 -9.59
C TYR A 294 3.17 -4.81 -10.47
N THR A 295 4.34 -5.18 -9.97
CA THR A 295 5.55 -5.25 -10.81
C THR A 295 5.41 -6.29 -11.92
N HIS A 296 4.63 -7.34 -11.65
CA HIS A 296 4.31 -8.35 -12.65
C HIS A 296 3.44 -7.84 -13.80
N SER A 297 2.61 -6.80 -13.59
CA SER A 297 1.77 -6.26 -14.66
C SER A 297 2.60 -5.49 -15.70
N THR A 298 3.75 -4.95 -15.32
CA THR A 298 4.62 -4.13 -16.18
C THR A 298 5.85 -4.88 -16.73
N LEU A 299 6.47 -5.78 -15.94
CA LEU A 299 7.78 -6.35 -16.26
C LEU A 299 7.78 -7.48 -17.30
N TYR A 300 6.71 -8.29 -17.37
CA TYR A 300 6.71 -9.52 -18.17
C TYR A 300 6.25 -9.33 -19.63
N ASP A 301 5.48 -8.28 -19.91
CA ASP A 301 5.02 -7.98 -21.27
C ASP A 301 6.10 -7.27 -22.09
N ASP A 302 6.91 -6.40 -21.48
CA ASP A 302 7.99 -5.66 -22.16
C ASP A 302 9.08 -6.57 -22.75
N PHE A 303 9.38 -7.68 -22.09
CA PHE A 303 10.45 -8.58 -22.53
C PHE A 303 9.98 -9.87 -23.21
N ARG A 304 8.67 -10.13 -23.31
CA ARG A 304 8.10 -11.42 -23.79
C ARG A 304 8.74 -12.64 -23.11
N LEU A 305 9.24 -12.48 -21.88
CA LEU A 305 10.06 -13.48 -21.18
C LEU A 305 9.24 -14.59 -20.52
N ARG A 306 7.90 -14.55 -20.62
CA ARG A 306 6.99 -15.62 -20.15
C ARG A 306 7.41 -17.02 -20.61
N ARG A 307 8.10 -17.15 -21.76
CA ARG A 307 8.51 -18.44 -22.35
C ARG A 307 9.88 -18.95 -21.90
N ILE A 308 10.74 -18.08 -21.35
CA ILE A 308 12.15 -18.40 -21.04
C ILE A 308 12.34 -18.71 -19.55
N LEU A 309 11.47 -18.23 -18.67
CA LEU A 309 11.70 -18.23 -17.23
C LEU A 309 11.09 -19.41 -16.45
N GLY A 310 10.34 -20.29 -17.12
CA GLY A 310 9.76 -21.48 -16.49
C GLY A 310 8.70 -21.18 -15.42
N GLU A 311 7.88 -22.17 -15.09
CA GLU A 311 7.03 -22.13 -13.90
C GLU A 311 7.90 -22.41 -12.67
N GLY A 312 8.08 -21.43 -11.79
CA GLY A 312 8.64 -21.62 -10.44
C GLY A 312 10.14 -21.91 -10.37
N LEU A 313 10.96 -20.88 -10.18
CA LEU A 313 12.35 -21.02 -9.75
C LEU A 313 12.60 -20.13 -8.51
N ASP A 314 12.95 -20.78 -7.40
CA ASP A 314 13.64 -20.31 -6.18
C ASP A 314 13.49 -18.86 -5.68
N ALA A 315 12.31 -18.27 -5.75
CA ALA A 315 12.03 -17.03 -5.00
C ALA A 315 11.52 -17.22 -3.58
N TYR A 316 11.55 -18.47 -3.12
CA TYR A 316 11.05 -18.91 -1.84
C TYR A 316 12.20 -19.37 -0.94
N ASP A 317 13.35 -18.68 -0.97
CA ASP A 317 14.44 -18.89 -0.02
C ASP A 317 14.36 -17.92 1.18
N ASP A 318 15.11 -18.22 2.25
CA ASP A 318 15.23 -17.38 3.46
C ASP A 318 15.73 -15.94 3.18
N GLY A 319 16.09 -15.63 1.93
CA GLY A 319 16.54 -14.32 1.48
C GLY A 319 15.42 -13.34 1.12
N HIS A 320 14.18 -13.78 0.95
CA HIS A 320 13.07 -12.95 0.47
C HIS A 320 12.09 -12.58 1.61
N ARG A 321 12.60 -11.92 2.65
CA ARG A 321 11.82 -11.57 3.85
C ARG A 321 11.33 -10.13 3.83
N ALA A 322 10.14 -9.90 4.37
CA ALA A 322 9.72 -8.56 4.75
C ALA A 322 10.69 -8.04 5.82
N THR A 323 11.16 -6.82 5.64
CA THR A 323 12.04 -6.14 6.61
C THR A 323 11.37 -4.93 7.23
N GLU A 324 10.23 -4.51 6.68
CA GLU A 324 9.49 -3.32 7.07
C GLU A 324 8.07 -3.45 6.49
N ILE A 325 7.06 -3.15 7.30
CA ILE A 325 5.68 -2.93 6.86
C ILE A 325 5.31 -1.56 7.38
N ALA A 326 5.16 -0.58 6.51
CA ALA A 326 4.77 0.76 6.91
C ALA A 326 3.46 1.11 6.24
N TRP A 327 2.51 1.53 7.07
CA TRP A 327 1.23 2.06 6.63
C TRP A 327 1.48 3.50 6.17
N TYR A 328 0.91 3.89 5.03
CA TYR A 328 1.26 5.18 4.44
C TYR A 328 0.82 6.29 5.40
N ARG A 329 1.78 6.94 6.06
CA ARG A 329 1.62 8.18 6.81
C ARG A 329 2.27 9.28 5.98
N TYR A 330 1.55 10.34 5.66
CA TYR A 330 2.12 11.49 4.95
C TYR A 330 2.59 12.55 5.93
#